data_AF-A0A9J6FF35-F1
#
_entry.id   AF-A0A9J6FF35-F1
#
_cell.length_a   1.000
_cell.length_b   1.000
_cell.length_c   1.000
_cell.angle_alpha   90.00
_cell.angle_beta   90.00
_cell.angle_gamma   90.00
#
_symmetry.space_group_name_H-M   'P 1'
#
loop_
_entity.id
_entity.type
_entity.pdbx_description
1 polymer ?
#
loop_
_entity_poly.entity_id
_entity_poly.type
_entity_poly.pdbx_seq_one_letter_code
_entity_poly.pdbx_strand_id
1 'polypeptide(L)'
;MNTYSEIVTWYRLSRRTMPPPHPGLTRAEAVLYRQLQTHSVLTPALARYVCPEAYETDICRLCKDQRATLAHILWQCNNEATGTTLPQEIEDAKCSANLDTQLQAVNTIIAALELQRPSSQRQEEPTRSSAQGTTGSVRDLDRVAPGMSMDPSTED
;
A
#
# COMPACT_ATOMS: atom_id res chain seq x y z
N MET A 1 34.84 -24.21 -6.77
CA MET A 1 34.63 -23.30 -7.91
C MET A 1 33.33 -22.57 -7.62
N ASN A 2 33.36 -21.24 -7.48
CA ASN A 2 32.15 -20.50 -7.08
C ASN A 2 31.23 -20.33 -8.28
N THR A 3 29.94 -20.61 -8.11
CA THR A 3 28.95 -20.41 -9.18
C THR A 3 28.71 -18.92 -9.41
N TYR A 4 28.24 -18.53 -10.61
CA TYR A 4 27.87 -17.14 -10.90
C TYR A 4 26.82 -16.60 -9.89
N SER A 5 25.85 -17.43 -9.50
CA SER A 5 24.85 -17.10 -8.48
C SER A 5 25.43 -16.80 -7.11
N GLU A 6 26.48 -17.50 -6.69
CA GLU A 6 27.16 -17.25 -5.41
C GLU A 6 27.87 -15.89 -5.41
N ILE A 7 28.54 -15.53 -6.51
CA ILE A 7 29.23 -14.25 -6.66
C ILE A 7 28.23 -13.09 -6.56
N VAL A 8 27.13 -13.15 -7.31
CA VAL A 8 26.10 -12.10 -7.28
C VAL A 8 25.43 -12.01 -5.92
N THR A 9 25.17 -13.16 -5.27
CA THR A 9 24.62 -13.19 -3.91
C THR A 9 25.55 -12.55 -2.91
N TRP A 10 26.85 -12.83 -2.99
CA TRP A 10 27.86 -12.19 -2.15
C TRP A 10 27.84 -10.67 -2.30
N TYR A 11 27.93 -10.13 -3.52
CA TYR A 11 27.87 -8.68 -3.75
C TYR A 11 26.55 -8.06 -3.28
N ARG A 12 25.42 -8.75 -3.45
CA ARG A 12 24.11 -8.29 -2.99
C ARG A 12 24.07 -8.20 -1.46
N LEU A 13 24.54 -9.23 -0.75
CA LEU A 13 24.55 -9.27 0.71
C LEU A 13 25.57 -8.30 1.30
N SER A 14 26.75 -8.15 0.68
CA SER A 14 27.78 -7.21 1.14
C SER A 14 27.38 -5.74 1.02
N ARG A 15 26.47 -5.39 0.11
CA ARG A 15 25.91 -4.02 -0.01
C ARG A 15 24.73 -3.75 0.91
N ARG A 16 24.22 -4.76 1.62
CA ARG A 16 23.05 -4.62 2.46
C ARG A 16 23.43 -3.95 3.79
N THR A 17 22.98 -2.72 3.99
CA THR A 17 23.22 -1.95 5.22
C THR A 17 22.12 -2.11 6.27
N MET A 18 20.89 -2.40 5.85
CA MET A 18 19.71 -2.57 6.72
C MET A 18 19.22 -4.02 6.71
N PRO A 19 18.66 -4.56 7.82
CA PRO A 19 18.12 -5.91 7.83
C PRO A 19 16.93 -6.04 6.88
N PRO A 20 16.68 -7.23 6.31
CA PRO A 20 15.47 -7.45 5.53
C PRO A 20 14.24 -7.46 6.44
N PRO A 21 13.03 -7.22 5.89
CA PRO A 21 11.79 -7.52 6.60
C PRO A 21 11.76 -8.99 7.02
N HIS A 22 11.29 -9.25 8.24
CA HIS A 22 11.16 -10.60 8.77
C HIS A 22 10.12 -11.39 7.94
N PRO A 23 10.35 -12.67 7.64
CA PRO A 23 9.43 -13.49 6.83
C PRO A 23 8.02 -13.65 7.42
N GLY A 24 7.86 -13.37 8.72
CA GLY A 24 6.57 -13.37 9.41
C GLY A 24 5.71 -12.12 9.17
N LEU A 25 6.26 -11.06 8.56
CA LEU A 25 5.49 -9.88 8.18
C LEU A 25 4.63 -10.16 6.95
N THR A 26 3.43 -9.59 6.91
CA THR A 26 2.64 -9.56 5.69
C THR A 26 3.35 -8.75 4.60
N ARG A 27 2.94 -8.94 3.33
CA ARG A 27 3.53 -8.18 2.22
C ARG A 27 3.41 -6.67 2.43
N ALA A 28 2.26 -6.21 2.93
CA ALA A 28 2.00 -4.79 3.18
C ALA A 28 2.89 -4.25 4.31
N GLU A 29 2.99 -4.96 5.43
CA GLU A 29 3.88 -4.61 6.54
C GLU A 29 5.34 -4.57 6.10
N ALA A 30 5.80 -5.56 5.33
CA ALA A 30 7.16 -5.61 4.81
C ALA A 30 7.46 -4.45 3.85
N VAL A 31 6.47 -3.95 3.09
CA VAL A 31 6.62 -2.74 2.27
C VAL A 31 6.75 -1.51 3.16
N LEU A 32 5.86 -1.36 4.15
CA LEU A 32 5.89 -0.21 5.05
C LEU A 32 7.19 -0.17 5.89
N TYR A 33 7.68 -1.32 6.31
CA TYR A 33 8.97 -1.44 7.00
C TYR A 33 10.15 -0.99 6.12
N ARG A 34 10.18 -1.36 4.83
CA ARG A 34 11.19 -0.85 3.88
C ARG A 34 11.07 0.66 3.67
N GLN A 35 9.85 1.18 3.63
CA GLN A 35 9.63 2.62 3.54
C GLN A 35 10.16 3.35 4.78
N LEU A 36 9.97 2.79 5.97
CA LEU A 36 10.58 3.29 7.20
C LEU A 36 12.11 3.33 7.09
N GLN A 37 12.73 2.23 6.67
CA GLN A 37 14.20 2.14 6.53
C GLN A 37 14.79 3.16 5.56
N THR A 38 14.01 3.54 4.54
CA THR A 38 14.43 4.47 3.47
C THR A 38 13.87 5.88 3.63
N HIS A 39 13.22 6.18 4.77
CA HIS A 39 12.54 7.46 5.03
C HIS A 39 11.55 7.86 3.92
N SER A 40 10.86 6.89 3.32
CA SER A 40 9.92 7.07 2.20
C SER A 40 8.47 6.71 2.56
N VAL A 41 8.14 6.69 3.85
CA VAL A 41 6.76 6.47 4.32
C VAL A 41 5.84 7.56 3.76
N LEU A 42 4.69 7.14 3.21
CA LEU A 42 3.72 8.01 2.55
C LEU A 42 2.88 8.83 3.55
N THR A 43 3.56 9.68 4.32
CA THR A 43 2.96 10.70 5.19
C THR A 43 2.33 11.82 4.35
N PRO A 44 1.43 12.68 4.87
CA PRO A 44 0.87 13.78 4.09
C PRO A 44 1.93 14.70 3.47
N ALA A 45 3.08 14.85 4.15
CA ALA A 45 4.23 15.59 3.64
C ALA A 45 4.82 15.07 2.33
N LEU A 46 4.69 13.77 2.07
CA LEU A 46 5.08 13.12 0.82
C LEU A 46 3.86 12.90 -0.09
N ALA A 47 2.73 12.49 0.49
CA ALA A 47 1.52 12.11 -0.21
C ALA A 47 0.94 13.24 -1.06
N ARG A 48 1.09 14.51 -0.67
CA ARG A 48 0.66 15.64 -1.50
C ARG A 48 1.28 15.67 -2.90
N TYR A 49 2.47 15.11 -3.06
CA TYR A 49 3.17 15.06 -4.34
C TYR A 49 2.84 13.81 -5.14
N VAL A 50 2.41 12.74 -4.47
CA VAL A 50 2.10 11.45 -5.09
C VAL A 50 0.62 11.37 -5.47
N CYS A 51 -0.26 11.83 -4.60
CA CYS A 51 -1.71 11.81 -4.73
C CYS A 51 -2.31 13.17 -4.31
N PRO A 52 -2.07 14.26 -5.08
CA PRO A 52 -2.53 15.61 -4.73
C PRO A 52 -4.05 15.71 -4.57
N GLU A 53 -4.82 14.92 -5.33
CA GLU A 53 -6.30 14.88 -5.25
C GLU A 53 -6.80 14.39 -3.88
N ALA A 54 -6.04 13.51 -3.22
CA ALA A 54 -6.39 13.02 -1.88
C ALA A 54 -5.74 13.83 -0.76
N TYR A 55 -4.57 14.42 -1.01
CA TYR A 55 -3.75 15.15 -0.05
C TYR A 55 -3.44 16.56 -0.56
N GLU A 56 -4.42 17.46 -0.42
CA GLU A 56 -4.28 18.86 -0.86
C GLU A 56 -3.20 19.62 -0.06
N THR A 57 -3.00 19.27 1.20
CA THR A 57 -2.05 19.92 2.10
C THR A 57 -1.09 18.92 2.74
N ASP A 58 0.11 19.39 3.11
CA ASP A 58 1.08 18.63 3.92
C ASP A 58 0.99 18.93 5.42
N ILE A 59 -0.05 19.64 5.85
CA ILE A 59 -0.22 20.05 7.24
C ILE A 59 -0.74 18.86 8.06
N CYS A 60 -0.20 18.70 9.27
CA CYS A 60 -0.66 17.69 10.20
C CYS A 60 -2.11 17.94 10.62
N ARG A 61 -2.95 16.91 10.53
CA ARG A 61 -4.39 17.03 10.85
C ARG A 61 -4.70 17.20 12.32
N LEU A 62 -3.79 16.74 13.17
CA LEU A 62 -3.96 16.76 14.62
C LEU A 62 -3.66 18.16 15.18
N CYS A 63 -2.48 18.71 14.89
CA CYS A 63 -2.08 20.02 15.40
C CYS A 63 -2.47 21.18 14.46
N LYS A 64 -2.69 20.91 13.16
CA LYS A 64 -3.06 21.91 12.13
C LYS A 64 -2.07 23.06 11.94
N ASP A 65 -0.84 22.89 12.40
CA ASP A 65 0.17 23.95 12.41
C ASP A 65 1.45 23.51 11.68
N GLN A 66 1.97 22.34 12.05
CA GLN A 66 3.25 21.84 11.53
C GLN A 66 3.08 20.90 10.33
N ARG A 67 4.14 20.77 9.54
CA ARG A 67 4.22 19.81 8.44
C ARG A 67 4.16 18.38 8.97
N ALA A 68 3.30 17.55 8.38
CA ALA A 68 3.06 16.15 8.76
C ALA A 68 4.20 15.22 8.29
N THR A 69 5.43 15.47 8.73
CA THR A 69 6.57 14.56 8.51
C THR A 69 6.42 13.30 9.36
N LEU A 70 7.14 12.23 9.00
CA LEU A 70 7.13 10.99 9.78
C LEU A 70 7.56 11.22 11.23
N ALA A 71 8.61 12.02 11.45
CA ALA A 71 9.06 12.41 12.78
C ALA A 71 7.94 13.10 13.56
N HIS A 72 7.32 14.12 12.98
CA HIS A 72 6.28 14.89 13.65
C HIS A 72 5.07 14.04 14.09
N ILE A 73 4.59 13.16 13.21
CA ILE A 73 3.40 12.34 13.52
C ILE A 73 3.72 11.23 14.53
N LEU A 74 4.94 10.68 14.53
CA LEU A 74 5.36 9.66 15.49
C LEU A 74 5.61 10.24 16.89
N TRP A 75 6.03 11.50 16.97
CA TRP A 75 6.10 12.25 18.23
C TRP A 75 4.75 12.79 18.70
N GLN A 76 3.64 12.42 18.04
CA GLN A 76 2.29 12.84 18.41
C GLN A 76 2.14 14.37 18.50
N CYS A 77 2.78 15.08 17.58
CA CYS A 77 2.83 16.54 17.55
C CYS A 77 3.55 17.21 18.73
N ASN A 78 4.36 16.49 19.51
CA ASN A 78 5.18 17.12 20.54
C ASN A 78 6.26 18.02 19.91
N ASN A 79 6.31 19.28 20.35
CA ASN A 79 7.20 20.32 19.83
C ASN A 79 8.66 20.16 20.27
N GLU A 80 8.94 19.28 21.23
CA GLU A 80 10.32 18.97 21.68
C GLU A 80 11.09 18.13 20.65
N ALA A 81 10.41 17.56 19.66
CA ALA A 81 11.01 16.80 18.59
C ALA A 81 11.63 17.72 17.53
N THR A 82 12.96 17.82 17.52
CA THR A 82 13.70 18.62 16.53
C THR A 82 13.59 17.99 15.12
N GLY A 83 12.70 18.53 14.29
CA GLY A 83 12.70 18.44 12.81
C GLY A 83 12.55 17.04 12.19
N THR A 84 13.61 16.23 12.22
CA THR A 84 13.74 14.98 11.46
C THR A 84 14.01 13.75 12.31
N THR A 85 14.27 13.93 13.60
CA THR A 85 14.62 12.83 14.51
C THR A 85 13.39 11.99 14.83
N LEU A 86 13.45 10.69 14.53
CA LEU A 86 12.40 9.75 14.92
C LEU A 86 12.54 9.37 16.41
N PRO A 87 11.48 8.90 17.08
CA PRO A 87 11.60 8.29 18.40
C PRO A 87 12.66 7.18 18.41
N GLN A 88 13.46 7.09 19.47
CA GLN A 88 14.60 6.16 19.54
C GLN A 88 14.18 4.71 19.25
N GLU A 89 13.04 4.29 19.78
CA GLU A 89 12.47 2.95 19.55
C GLU A 89 12.26 2.66 18.06
N ILE A 90 11.89 3.67 17.28
CA ILE A 90 11.68 3.56 15.83
C ILE A 90 13.02 3.57 15.07
N GLU A 91 14.00 4.36 15.53
CA GLU A 91 15.36 4.33 14.96
C GLU A 91 16.01 2.95 15.17
N ASP A 92 15.89 2.38 16.36
CA ASP A 92 16.41 1.05 16.67
C ASP A 92 15.69 -0.03 15.85
N ALA A 93 14.37 0.11 15.70
CA ALA A 93 13.57 -0.83 14.91
C ALA A 93 13.98 -0.89 13.42
N LYS A 94 14.45 0.22 12.83
CA LYS A 94 14.96 0.23 11.44
C LYS A 94 16.11 -0.76 11.22
N CYS A 95 16.89 -1.01 12.27
CA CYS A 95 18.07 -1.88 12.28
C CYS A 95 17.82 -3.25 12.91
N SER A 96 16.60 -3.53 13.39
CA SER A 96 16.25 -4.81 14.03
C SER A 96 15.86 -5.89 13.02
N ALA A 97 16.34 -7.12 13.24
CA ALA A 97 15.89 -8.31 12.51
C ALA A 97 14.79 -9.10 13.26
N ASN A 98 14.41 -8.68 14.46
CA ASN A 98 13.41 -9.35 15.30
C ASN A 98 11.99 -9.05 14.81
N LEU A 99 11.14 -10.08 14.70
CA LEU A 99 9.77 -9.96 14.22
C LEU A 99 8.93 -8.99 15.05
N ASP A 100 8.94 -9.14 16.37
CA ASP A 100 8.09 -8.37 17.27
C ASP A 100 8.45 -6.87 17.22
N THR A 101 9.76 -6.56 17.18
CA THR A 101 10.23 -5.17 17.02
C THR A 101 9.76 -4.57 15.68
N GLN A 102 9.87 -5.32 14.58
CA GLN A 102 9.43 -4.84 13.27
C GLN A 102 7.91 -4.64 13.24
N LEU A 103 7.13 -5.57 13.78
CA LEU A 103 5.68 -5.48 13.88
C LEU A 103 5.24 -4.29 14.71
N GLN A 104 5.85 -4.07 15.88
CA GLN A 104 5.55 -2.93 16.74
C GLN A 104 5.79 -1.62 15.99
N ALA A 105 6.94 -1.45 15.33
CA ALA A 105 7.24 -0.25 14.57
C ALA A 105 6.24 -0.02 13.42
N VAL A 106 5.90 -1.07 12.67
CA VAL A 106 4.92 -1.02 11.59
C VAL A 106 3.54 -0.60 12.12
N ASN A 107 3.07 -1.23 13.20
CA ASN A 107 1.77 -0.91 13.79
C ASN A 107 1.71 0.53 14.33
N THR A 108 2.78 1.02 14.94
CA THR A 108 2.89 2.41 15.38
C THR A 108 2.79 3.38 14.21
N ILE A 109 3.44 3.08 13.08
CA ILE A 109 3.37 3.91 11.87
C ILE A 109 1.97 3.86 11.27
N ILE A 110 1.34 2.69 11.16
CA ILE A 110 -0.04 2.55 10.68
C ILE A 110 -0.98 3.40 11.52
N ALA A 111 -0.90 3.28 12.85
CA ALA A 111 -1.73 4.07 13.76
C ALA A 111 -1.54 5.58 13.56
N ALA A 112 -0.29 6.04 13.43
CA ALA A 112 0.01 7.45 13.17
C ALA A 112 -0.53 7.91 11.79
N LEU A 113 -0.47 7.08 10.75
CA LEU A 113 -0.97 7.39 9.42
C LEU A 113 -2.50 7.44 9.36
N GLU A 114 -3.20 6.56 10.07
CA GLU A 114 -4.67 6.57 10.13
C GLU A 114 -5.22 7.87 10.72
N LEU A 115 -4.52 8.45 11.71
CA LEU A 115 -4.84 9.77 12.24
C LEU A 115 -4.68 10.89 11.20
N GLN A 116 -3.90 10.66 10.15
CA GLN A 116 -3.62 11.60 9.08
C GLN A 116 -4.46 11.35 7.81
N ARG A 117 -5.44 10.45 7.84
CA ARG A 117 -6.23 10.09 6.66
C ARG A 117 -7.19 11.20 6.20
N PRO A 118 -7.28 11.50 4.88
CA PRO A 118 -8.31 12.35 4.26
C PRO A 118 -9.74 12.03 4.68
N SER A 119 -10.49 13.05 5.11
CA SER A 119 -11.93 12.93 5.43
C SER A 119 -12.74 12.51 4.19
N SER A 120 -12.31 12.93 3.00
CA SER A 120 -12.88 12.53 1.70
C SER A 120 -12.77 11.03 1.40
N GLN A 121 -11.85 10.31 2.03
CA GLN A 121 -11.67 8.85 1.83
C GLN A 121 -12.40 7.99 2.88
N ARG A 122 -13.20 8.61 3.76
CA ARG A 122 -13.92 7.89 4.83
C ARG A 122 -15.30 7.40 4.38
N GLN A 123 -15.74 7.72 3.15
CA GLN A 123 -17.07 7.41 2.63
C GLN A 123 -17.05 7.07 1.14
N GLU A 124 -16.61 5.86 0.77
CA GLU A 124 -17.10 5.17 -0.43
C GLU A 124 -17.19 3.67 -0.12
N GLU A 125 -18.08 3.30 0.80
CA GLU A 125 -18.66 1.96 0.71
C GLU A 125 -19.56 1.96 -0.53
N PRO A 126 -19.37 1.02 -1.48
CA PRO A 126 -20.26 0.91 -2.61
C PRO A 126 -21.61 0.47 -2.06
N THR A 127 -22.57 1.41 -1.99
CA THR A 127 -23.96 1.04 -1.88
C THR A 127 -24.26 0.13 -3.07
N ARG A 128 -24.39 -1.18 -2.81
CA ARG A 128 -24.92 -2.13 -3.78
C ARG A 128 -26.35 -1.68 -4.06
N SER A 129 -26.54 -0.86 -5.08
CA SER A 129 -27.85 -0.55 -5.62
C SER A 129 -28.43 -1.85 -6.14
N SER A 130 -29.45 -2.34 -5.42
CA SER A 130 -30.28 -3.47 -5.78
C SER A 130 -30.83 -3.26 -7.19
N ALA A 131 -30.25 -3.94 -8.18
CA ALA A 131 -30.87 -4.10 -9.48
C ALA A 131 -31.97 -5.16 -9.32
N GLN A 132 -33.20 -4.69 -9.13
CA GLN A 132 -34.40 -5.52 -9.25
C GLN A 132 -34.50 -5.98 -10.70
N GLY A 133 -34.09 -7.22 -10.96
CA GLY A 133 -34.38 -7.92 -12.20
C GLY A 133 -35.86 -8.25 -12.27
N THR A 134 -36.62 -7.44 -13.01
CA THR A 134 -38.00 -7.73 -13.37
C THR A 134 -38.05 -9.00 -14.22
N THR A 135 -38.79 -9.99 -13.72
CA THR A 135 -39.11 -11.24 -14.42
C THR A 135 -39.99 -10.95 -15.64
N GLY A 136 -39.45 -11.16 -16.84
CA GLY A 136 -40.19 -11.12 -18.11
C GLY A 136 -40.43 -12.53 -18.63
N SER A 137 -41.72 -12.86 -18.78
CA SER A 137 -42.32 -14.16 -19.05
C SER A 137 -41.97 -14.76 -20.42
N VAL A 138 -41.77 -16.07 -20.44
CA VAL A 138 -41.63 -16.95 -21.61
C VAL A 138 -42.97 -17.07 -22.34
N ARG A 139 -43.01 -16.84 -23.66
CA ARG A 139 -43.98 -17.50 -24.56
C ARG A 139 -43.34 -17.81 -25.91
N ASP A 140 -43.18 -19.12 -26.12
CA ASP A 140 -43.19 -19.83 -27.41
C ASP A 140 -44.18 -19.24 -28.41
N LEU A 141 -43.78 -19.23 -29.69
CA LEU A 141 -44.63 -19.52 -30.85
C LEU A 141 -43.75 -19.97 -32.04
N ASP A 142 -43.70 -21.29 -32.20
CA ASP A 142 -43.79 -22.08 -33.43
C ASP A 142 -43.10 -21.65 -34.77
N ARG A 143 -42.10 -22.46 -35.15
CA ARG A 143 -42.13 -23.45 -36.27
C ARG A 143 -41.98 -23.04 -37.76
N VAL A 144 -41.05 -23.79 -38.39
CA VAL A 144 -40.93 -24.30 -39.80
C VAL A 144 -39.91 -23.63 -40.74
N ALA A 145 -38.94 -24.46 -41.16
CA ALA A 145 -37.80 -24.29 -42.10
C ALA A 145 -38.27 -24.36 -43.60
N PRO A 146 -37.44 -24.41 -44.68
CA PRO A 146 -36.11 -25.06 -44.78
C PRO A 146 -35.05 -24.44 -45.71
N GLY A 147 -33.81 -24.93 -45.56
CA GLY A 147 -32.93 -25.28 -46.68
C GLY A 147 -32.00 -24.20 -47.23
N MET A 148 -30.69 -24.42 -47.14
CA MET A 148 -29.80 -24.61 -48.29
C MET A 148 -28.36 -24.87 -47.80
N SER A 149 -27.85 -26.02 -48.21
CA SER A 149 -26.49 -26.53 -48.12
C SER A 149 -25.52 -25.75 -49.04
N MET A 150 -24.26 -25.54 -48.62
CA MET A 150 -23.09 -25.67 -49.49
C MET A 150 -21.78 -25.76 -48.68
N ASP A 151 -20.84 -26.51 -49.27
CA ASP A 151 -19.69 -27.23 -48.70
C ASP A 151 -18.44 -26.41 -48.32
N PRO A 152 -17.47 -27.02 -47.59
CA PRO A 152 -16.17 -26.43 -47.28
C PRO A 152 -15.08 -26.88 -48.28
N SER A 153 -14.28 -25.93 -48.76
CA SER A 153 -13.07 -26.09 -49.61
C SER A 153 -12.46 -24.68 -49.69
N THR A 154 -11.17 -24.37 -49.50
CA THR A 154 -9.93 -25.12 -49.73
C THR A 154 -8.78 -24.37 -49.03
N GLU A 155 -7.78 -25.12 -48.55
CA GLU A 155 -6.47 -24.66 -48.08
C GLU A 155 -5.61 -24.13 -49.23
N ASP A 156 -4.81 -23.07 -48.98
CA ASP A 156 -3.43 -22.91 -49.47
C ASP A 156 -2.69 -21.87 -48.60
#